data_AF-A0A0R1YSW8-F1
#
_entry.id   AF-A0A0R1YSW8-F1
#
_cell.length_a   1.000
_cell.length_b   1.000
_cell.length_c   1.000
_cell.angle_alpha   90.00
_cell.angle_beta   90.00
_cell.angle_gamma   90.00
#
_symmetry.space_group_name_H-M   'P 1'
#
loop_
_entity.id
_entity.type
_entity.pdbx_description
1 polymer ?
#
loop_
_entity_poly.entity_id
_entity_poly.type
_entity_poly.pdbx_seq_one_letter_code
_entity_poly.pdbx_strand_id
1 'polypeptide(L)'
;MVPMIKKALIFSIYLAVLTALFTLLSLTALAAPMTPHGTARFETPTATVNITNNSRNYQTVWRDAIRAWNRTGAFSFVLSKQSDAQITAQSNPSIGASYTGFTVIHVNNQDLINQVTSTLNPTVMATFGYRPSQEVNVAEHELGHAMGLSHSPNKDSVMYAANRFVSIQPADVAGVQNLYATQAPVSNGTLSAVRLRGTPVIRPHHSGSND
;
A
#
# COMPACT_ATOMS: atom_id res chain seq x y z
N MET A 1 31.37 -10.55 57.41
CA MET A 1 31.29 -11.05 56.01
C MET A 1 29.90 -11.55 55.61
N VAL A 2 28.81 -11.12 56.27
CA VAL A 2 27.43 -11.61 56.05
C VAL A 2 26.45 -10.62 55.35
N PRO A 3 26.65 -9.27 55.36
CA PRO A 3 25.63 -8.36 54.79
C PRO A 3 25.63 -8.26 53.26
N MET A 4 26.73 -8.65 52.58
CA MET A 4 26.84 -8.58 51.11
C MET A 4 26.08 -9.72 50.41
N ILE A 5 26.00 -10.89 51.03
CA ILE A 5 25.32 -12.07 50.47
C ILE A 5 23.79 -11.86 50.41
N LYS A 6 23.22 -11.17 51.42
CA LYS A 6 21.78 -10.85 51.44
C LYS A 6 21.36 -9.86 50.35
N LYS A 7 22.21 -8.86 50.03
CA LYS A 7 21.94 -7.88 48.96
C LYS A 7 22.01 -8.49 47.56
N ALA A 8 22.97 -9.40 47.33
CA ALA A 8 23.09 -10.11 46.07
C ALA A 8 21.90 -11.07 45.82
N LEU A 9 21.40 -11.73 46.88
CA LEU A 9 20.24 -12.62 46.79
C LEU A 9 18.94 -11.87 46.47
N ILE A 10 18.71 -10.71 47.08
CA ILE A 10 17.52 -9.87 46.82
C ILE A 10 17.54 -9.32 45.38
N PHE A 11 18.70 -8.90 44.87
CA PHE A 11 18.84 -8.43 43.49
C PHE A 11 18.60 -9.55 42.46
N SER A 12 19.04 -10.78 42.77
CA SER A 12 18.80 -11.95 41.91
C SER A 12 17.33 -12.37 41.86
N ILE A 13 16.57 -12.21 42.95
CA ILE A 13 15.13 -12.48 42.99
C ILE A 13 14.37 -11.40 42.20
N TYR A 14 14.75 -10.13 42.31
CA TYR A 14 14.16 -9.06 41.48
C TYR A 14 14.40 -9.27 39.98
N LEU A 15 15.61 -9.67 39.59
CA LEU A 15 15.94 -9.95 38.19
C LEU A 15 15.19 -11.18 37.65
N ALA A 16 15.04 -12.23 38.47
CA ALA A 16 14.28 -13.44 38.11
C ALA A 16 12.76 -13.18 38.03
N VAL A 17 12.21 -12.32 38.90
CA VAL A 17 10.80 -11.93 38.85
C VAL A 17 10.54 -11.00 37.65
N LEU A 18 11.46 -10.09 37.33
CA LEU A 18 11.32 -9.18 36.17
C LEU A 18 11.40 -9.93 34.83
N THR A 19 12.28 -10.94 34.71
CA THR A 19 12.32 -11.81 33.52
C THR A 19 11.10 -12.73 33.44
N ALA A 20 10.64 -13.30 34.56
CA ALA A 20 9.41 -14.09 34.60
C ALA A 20 8.15 -13.26 34.24
N LEU A 21 8.09 -11.98 34.66
CA LEU A 21 7.01 -11.06 34.31
C LEU A 21 7.04 -10.65 32.83
N PHE A 22 8.22 -10.61 32.20
CA PHE A 22 8.37 -10.36 30.76
C PHE A 22 8.01 -11.58 29.90
N THR A 23 8.18 -12.80 30.42
CA THR A 23 7.79 -14.04 29.71
C THR A 23 6.31 -14.41 29.82
N LEU A 24 5.54 -13.76 30.71
CA LEU A 24 4.14 -14.09 30.97
C LEU A 24 3.14 -13.09 30.37
N LEU A 25 3.61 -11.96 29.82
CA LEU A 25 2.80 -11.07 28.97
C LEU A 25 3.10 -11.32 27.50
N SER A 26 2.75 -12.50 27.01
CA SER A 26 2.50 -12.68 25.58
C SER A 26 1.22 -11.90 25.24
N LEU A 27 1.32 -10.60 25.03
CA LEU A 27 0.27 -9.88 24.30
C LEU A 27 0.29 -10.41 22.88
N THR A 28 -0.54 -11.42 22.61
CA THR A 28 -0.91 -11.74 21.24
C THR A 28 -1.76 -10.59 20.72
N ALA A 29 -1.10 -9.55 20.22
CA ALA A 29 -1.78 -8.59 19.35
C ALA A 29 -2.34 -9.39 18.18
N LEU A 30 -3.66 -9.47 18.09
CA LEU A 30 -4.31 -10.03 16.90
C LEU A 30 -3.77 -9.23 15.71
N ALA A 31 -3.10 -9.91 14.77
CA ALA A 31 -2.69 -9.27 13.54
C ALA A 31 -3.93 -8.65 12.89
N ALA A 32 -3.84 -7.37 12.52
CA ALA A 32 -4.94 -6.73 11.81
C ALA A 32 -5.32 -7.59 10.60
N PRO A 33 -6.63 -7.73 10.30
CA PRO A 33 -7.05 -8.51 9.14
C PRO A 33 -6.34 -7.98 7.89
N MET A 34 -5.91 -8.90 7.02
CA MET A 34 -5.21 -8.54 5.79
C MET A 34 -6.02 -7.52 5.00
N THR A 35 -5.34 -6.58 4.35
CA THR A 35 -6.01 -5.57 3.55
C THR A 35 -6.75 -6.24 2.38
N PRO A 36 -8.05 -5.98 2.20
CA PRO A 36 -8.85 -6.67 1.18
C PRO A 36 -8.34 -6.39 -0.24
N HIS A 37 -8.57 -7.32 -1.16
CA HIS A 37 -8.29 -7.15 -2.59
C HIS A 37 -9.37 -7.81 -3.44
N GLY A 38 -9.47 -7.39 -4.71
CA GLY A 38 -10.33 -8.04 -5.70
C GLY A 38 -9.62 -9.22 -6.38
N THR A 39 -10.06 -9.55 -7.60
CA THR A 39 -9.38 -10.50 -8.50
C THR A 39 -8.42 -9.82 -9.46
N ALA A 40 -8.62 -8.53 -9.75
CA ALA A 40 -7.80 -7.77 -10.68
C ALA A 40 -6.36 -7.65 -10.18
N ARG A 41 -5.40 -8.06 -11.02
CA ARG A 41 -3.97 -8.06 -10.70
C ARG A 41 -3.10 -8.03 -11.94
N PHE A 42 -1.83 -7.65 -11.81
CA PHE A 42 -0.85 -7.89 -12.86
C PHE A 42 -0.59 -9.39 -13.03
N GLU A 43 -0.04 -9.80 -14.18
CA GLU A 43 0.28 -11.20 -14.45
C GLU A 43 1.27 -11.77 -13.42
N THR A 44 2.23 -10.95 -13.00
CA THR A 44 3.25 -11.22 -12.00
C THR A 44 3.29 -10.07 -10.98
N PRO A 45 3.91 -10.22 -9.79
CA PRO A 45 4.02 -9.15 -8.79
C PRO A 45 5.08 -8.10 -9.20
N THR A 46 5.07 -7.67 -10.46
CA THR A 46 5.92 -6.62 -11.00
C THR A 46 5.13 -5.79 -12.02
N ALA A 47 5.41 -4.49 -12.05
CA ALA A 47 4.85 -3.60 -13.05
C ALA A 47 5.82 -2.46 -13.41
N THR A 48 5.82 -2.04 -14.67
CA THR A 48 6.55 -0.84 -15.08
C THR A 48 5.78 0.43 -14.74
N VAL A 49 6.47 1.46 -14.25
CA VAL A 49 5.87 2.72 -13.81
C VAL A 49 6.54 3.91 -14.48
N ASN A 50 5.74 4.74 -15.13
CA ASN A 50 6.17 6.02 -15.68
C ASN A 50 5.69 7.18 -14.79
N ILE A 51 6.66 7.99 -14.33
CA ILE A 51 6.45 9.18 -13.50
C ILE A 51 6.85 10.47 -14.21
N THR A 52 7.20 10.44 -15.50
CA THR A 52 7.79 11.61 -16.18
C THR A 52 6.81 12.76 -16.37
N ASN A 53 5.50 12.48 -16.38
CA ASN A 53 4.43 13.49 -16.45
C ASN A 53 4.14 14.12 -15.07
N ASN A 54 5.16 14.63 -14.40
CA ASN A 54 5.07 15.26 -13.09
C ASN A 54 6.11 16.37 -12.93
N SER A 55 5.85 17.32 -12.03
CA SER A 55 6.89 18.21 -11.51
C SER A 55 7.97 17.41 -10.79
N ARG A 56 9.17 17.99 -10.62
CA ARG A 56 10.29 17.32 -9.92
C ARG A 56 9.94 16.90 -8.48
N ASN A 57 9.07 17.67 -7.82
CA ASN A 57 8.60 17.34 -6.47
C ASN A 57 7.73 16.08 -6.50
N TYR A 58 6.72 16.00 -7.38
CA TYR A 58 5.87 14.82 -7.47
C TYR A 58 6.58 13.59 -8.07
N GLN A 59 7.60 13.77 -8.90
CA GLN A 59 8.51 12.66 -9.25
C GLN A 59 9.21 12.08 -8.02
N THR A 60 9.57 12.93 -7.05
CA THR A 60 10.17 12.48 -5.79
C THR A 60 9.15 11.76 -4.92
N VAL A 61 7.94 12.31 -4.77
CA VAL A 61 6.83 11.66 -4.04
C VAL A 61 6.54 10.26 -4.58
N TRP A 62 6.34 10.12 -5.89
CA TRP A 62 6.09 8.82 -6.51
C TRP A 62 7.26 7.85 -6.37
N ARG A 63 8.49 8.34 -6.54
CA ARG A 63 9.70 7.52 -6.34
C ARG A 63 9.83 7.02 -4.91
N ASP A 64 9.42 7.81 -3.92
CA ASP A 64 9.48 7.43 -2.51
C ASP A 64 8.46 6.35 -2.18
N ALA A 65 7.24 6.49 -2.67
CA ALA A 65 6.19 5.46 -2.57
C ALA A 65 6.57 4.15 -3.28
N ILE A 66 7.13 4.24 -4.49
CA ILE A 66 7.68 3.09 -5.23
C ILE A 66 8.75 2.38 -4.39
N ARG A 67 9.71 3.14 -3.83
CA ARG A 67 10.75 2.57 -2.97
C ARG A 67 10.17 1.94 -1.71
N ALA A 68 9.12 2.51 -1.13
CA ALA A 68 8.47 1.98 0.05
C ALA A 68 7.84 0.61 -0.22
N TRP A 69 7.04 0.49 -1.28
CA TRP A 69 6.46 -0.79 -1.69
C TRP A 69 7.53 -1.82 -2.07
N ASN A 70 8.54 -1.43 -2.87
CA ASN A 70 9.61 -2.35 -3.28
C ASN A 70 10.39 -2.91 -2.07
N ARG A 71 10.60 -2.11 -1.01
CA ARG A 71 11.28 -2.56 0.23
C ARG A 71 10.51 -3.66 0.97
N THR A 72 9.20 -3.78 0.77
CA THR A 72 8.40 -4.84 1.42
C THR A 72 8.68 -6.24 0.85
N GLY A 73 9.18 -6.31 -0.39
CA GLY A 73 9.37 -7.56 -1.13
C GLY A 73 8.08 -8.20 -1.66
N ALA A 74 6.89 -7.63 -1.40
CA ALA A 74 5.63 -8.18 -1.89
C ALA A 74 5.33 -7.84 -3.36
N PHE A 75 5.92 -6.76 -3.89
CA PHE A 75 5.75 -6.31 -5.26
C PHE A 75 6.99 -5.54 -5.74
N SER A 76 7.23 -5.54 -7.05
CA SER A 76 8.35 -4.83 -7.69
C SER A 76 7.87 -3.83 -8.73
N PHE A 77 7.87 -2.55 -8.39
CA PHE A 77 7.70 -1.47 -9.36
C PHE A 77 9.04 -1.14 -10.04
N VAL A 78 9.05 -1.13 -11.37
CA VAL A 78 10.22 -0.84 -12.20
C VAL A 78 10.01 0.49 -12.92
N LEU A 79 10.85 1.49 -12.65
CA LEU A 79 10.76 2.78 -13.34
C LEU A 79 11.03 2.61 -14.84
N SER A 80 10.11 3.11 -15.66
CA SER A 80 10.24 3.20 -17.11
C SER A 80 9.91 4.61 -17.58
N LYS A 81 10.63 5.09 -18.59
CA LYS A 81 10.31 6.37 -19.27
C LYS A 81 9.44 6.17 -20.51
N GLN A 82 9.17 4.91 -20.86
CA GLN A 82 8.43 4.58 -22.06
C GLN A 82 6.94 4.89 -21.87
N SER A 83 6.26 5.22 -22.96
CA SER A 83 4.82 5.51 -22.96
C SER A 83 3.96 4.25 -22.78
N ASP A 84 4.54 3.06 -22.97
CA ASP A 84 3.90 1.76 -22.78
C ASP A 84 4.08 1.19 -21.36
N ALA A 85 4.58 1.99 -20.41
CA ALA A 85 4.63 1.58 -19.02
C ALA A 85 3.22 1.19 -18.53
N GLN A 86 3.14 0.07 -17.81
CA GLN A 86 1.87 -0.47 -17.33
C GLN A 86 1.14 0.47 -16.37
N ILE A 87 1.89 1.32 -15.65
CA ILE A 87 1.36 2.32 -14.73
C ILE A 87 1.84 3.70 -15.16
N THR A 88 0.90 4.62 -15.38
CA THR A 88 1.18 6.06 -15.42
C THR A 88 0.84 6.66 -14.06
N ALA A 89 1.87 7.08 -13.33
CA ALA A 89 1.74 7.71 -12.02
C ALA A 89 1.99 9.22 -12.19
N GLN A 90 0.95 10.03 -12.03
CA GLN A 90 0.93 11.44 -12.41
C GLN A 90 0.31 12.35 -11.33
N SER A 91 0.35 13.65 -11.56
CA SER A 91 -0.28 14.66 -10.73
C SER A 91 -1.15 15.54 -11.60
N ASN A 92 -2.41 15.76 -11.20
CA ASN A 92 -3.33 16.64 -11.93
C ASN A 92 -4.15 17.47 -10.91
N PRO A 93 -4.00 18.81 -10.90
CA PRO A 93 -4.71 19.69 -9.97
C PRO A 93 -6.22 19.81 -10.25
N SER A 94 -6.69 19.34 -11.40
CA SER A 94 -8.04 19.58 -11.92
C SER A 94 -8.97 18.37 -11.79
N ILE A 95 -8.66 17.42 -10.90
CA ILE A 95 -9.40 16.15 -10.76
C ILE A 95 -10.58 16.24 -9.78
N GLY A 96 -10.97 17.45 -9.39
CA GLY A 96 -12.04 17.75 -8.43
C GLY A 96 -11.53 18.08 -7.03
N ALA A 97 -12.35 18.78 -6.23
CA ALA A 97 -11.94 19.31 -4.93
C ALA A 97 -11.99 18.30 -3.76
N SER A 98 -12.55 17.10 -3.98
CA SER A 98 -12.82 16.14 -2.89
C SER A 98 -11.81 14.99 -2.79
N TYR A 99 -10.87 14.90 -3.74
CA TYR A 99 -9.96 13.76 -3.86
C TYR A 99 -8.50 14.21 -3.77
N THR A 100 -7.74 13.63 -2.84
CA THR A 100 -6.27 13.80 -2.80
C THR A 100 -5.58 12.95 -3.85
N GLY A 101 -6.25 11.90 -4.31
CA GLY A 101 -5.81 11.04 -5.39
C GLY A 101 -6.93 10.12 -5.87
N PHE A 102 -6.71 9.51 -7.03
CA PHE A 102 -7.53 8.40 -7.50
C PHE A 102 -6.71 7.50 -8.43
N THR A 103 -7.12 6.24 -8.49
CA THR A 103 -6.54 5.25 -9.38
C THR A 103 -7.60 4.63 -10.28
N VAL A 104 -7.28 4.55 -11.57
CA VAL A 104 -8.09 3.88 -12.60
C VAL A 104 -7.33 2.67 -13.11
N ILE A 105 -8.00 1.53 -13.07
CA ILE A 105 -7.45 0.24 -13.47
C ILE A 105 -8.21 -0.24 -14.71
N HIS A 106 -7.45 -0.61 -15.73
CA HIS A 106 -7.94 -1.31 -16.91
C HIS A 106 -7.51 -2.77 -16.84
N VAL A 107 -8.47 -3.67 -17.07
CA VAL A 107 -8.27 -5.11 -17.10
C VAL A 107 -8.65 -5.67 -18.47
N ASN A 108 -8.02 -6.78 -18.84
CA ASN A 108 -8.46 -7.58 -19.98
C ASN A 108 -9.58 -8.56 -19.58
N ASN A 109 -9.98 -9.43 -20.51
CA ASN A 109 -11.06 -10.41 -20.30
C ASN A 109 -10.73 -11.51 -19.27
N GLN A 110 -9.50 -11.53 -18.73
CA GLN A 110 -9.00 -12.49 -17.75
C GLN A 110 -8.73 -11.82 -16.39
N ASP A 111 -9.28 -10.62 -16.15
CA ASP A 111 -9.02 -9.79 -14.97
C ASP A 111 -7.53 -9.41 -14.78
N LEU A 112 -6.71 -9.56 -15.82
CA LEU A 112 -5.32 -9.10 -15.75
C LEU A 112 -5.24 -7.61 -16.03
N ILE A 113 -4.62 -6.89 -15.11
CA ILE A 113 -4.32 -5.48 -15.24
C ILE A 113 -3.31 -5.30 -16.36
N ASN A 114 -3.70 -4.55 -17.39
CA ASN A 114 -2.83 -4.20 -18.51
C ASN A 114 -2.44 -2.72 -18.53
N GLN A 115 -3.24 -1.84 -17.91
CA GLN A 115 -2.94 -0.42 -17.80
C GLN A 115 -3.55 0.18 -16.53
N VAL A 116 -2.79 1.04 -15.85
CA VAL A 116 -3.23 1.79 -14.68
C VAL A 116 -2.87 3.26 -14.84
N THR A 117 -3.77 4.13 -14.39
CA THR A 117 -3.46 5.55 -14.18
C THR A 117 -3.72 5.91 -12.71
N SER A 118 -2.66 6.25 -11.99
CA SER A 118 -2.72 6.73 -10.61
C SER A 118 -2.42 8.22 -10.59
N THR A 119 -3.32 9.03 -10.03
CA THR A 119 -3.24 10.49 -10.10
C THR A 119 -3.31 11.08 -8.71
N LEU A 120 -2.34 11.93 -8.36
CA LEU A 120 -2.39 12.78 -7.16
C LEU A 120 -3.01 14.13 -7.49
N ASN A 121 -3.62 14.77 -6.48
CA ASN A 121 -4.18 16.11 -6.55
C ASN A 121 -3.36 17.11 -5.73
N PRO A 122 -2.40 17.82 -6.34
CA PRO A 122 -1.58 18.80 -5.65
C PRO A 122 -2.39 19.93 -5.00
N THR A 123 -3.47 20.38 -5.66
CA THR A 123 -4.27 21.52 -5.20
C THR A 123 -4.99 21.21 -3.88
N VAL A 124 -5.61 20.02 -3.79
CA VAL A 124 -6.30 19.60 -2.58
C VAL A 124 -5.28 19.37 -1.45
N MET A 125 -4.19 18.65 -1.73
CA MET A 125 -3.15 18.40 -0.72
C MET A 125 -2.53 19.71 -0.20
N ALA A 126 -2.26 20.69 -1.07
CA ALA A 126 -1.78 22.00 -0.67
C ALA A 126 -2.81 22.77 0.18
N THR A 127 -4.09 22.78 -0.24
CA THR A 127 -5.19 23.43 0.49
C THR A 127 -5.31 22.90 1.93
N PHE A 128 -5.14 21.59 2.13
CA PHE A 128 -5.20 20.96 3.45
C PHE A 128 -3.83 20.84 4.14
N GLY A 129 -2.81 21.53 3.64
CA GLY A 129 -1.49 21.64 4.28
C GLY A 129 -0.72 20.32 4.38
N TYR A 130 -0.79 19.46 3.36
CA TYR A 130 -0.05 18.19 3.34
C TYR A 130 1.46 18.42 3.41
N ARG A 131 2.11 17.67 4.30
CA ARG A 131 3.57 17.55 4.36
C ARG A 131 4.05 16.58 3.28
N PRO A 132 5.31 16.69 2.82
CA PRO A 132 5.85 15.75 1.82
C PRO A 132 5.68 14.27 2.19
N SER A 133 5.85 13.90 3.47
CA SER A 133 5.63 12.52 3.93
C SER A 133 4.17 12.06 3.80
N GLN A 134 3.22 12.99 3.93
CA GLN A 134 1.80 12.69 3.79
C GLN A 134 1.42 12.55 2.32
N GLU A 135 2.01 13.34 1.43
CA GLU A 135 1.87 13.15 -0.02
C GLU A 135 2.41 11.79 -0.45
N VAL A 136 3.52 11.34 0.15
CA VAL A 136 4.05 9.99 -0.06
C VAL A 136 3.06 8.93 0.42
N ASN A 137 2.41 9.09 1.58
CA ASN A 137 1.39 8.14 2.04
C ASN A 137 0.19 8.05 1.07
N VAL A 138 -0.25 9.17 0.49
CA VAL A 138 -1.29 9.15 -0.56
C VAL A 138 -0.78 8.43 -1.81
N ALA A 139 0.46 8.67 -2.23
CA ALA A 139 1.05 7.93 -3.35
C ALA A 139 1.20 6.43 -3.07
N GLU A 140 1.56 6.03 -1.85
CA GLU A 140 1.58 4.63 -1.41
C GLU A 140 0.18 4.01 -1.49
N HIS A 141 -0.86 4.74 -1.06
CA HIS A 141 -2.25 4.33 -1.17
C HIS A 141 -2.66 4.08 -2.63
N GLU A 142 -2.39 5.05 -3.52
CA GLU A 142 -2.73 4.92 -4.94
C GLU A 142 -1.98 3.77 -5.62
N LEU A 143 -0.71 3.52 -5.26
CA LEU A 143 0.02 2.34 -5.72
C LEU A 143 -0.54 1.03 -5.14
N GLY A 144 -1.09 1.06 -3.92
CA GLY A 144 -1.84 -0.05 -3.35
C GLY A 144 -3.03 -0.44 -4.21
N HIS A 145 -3.82 0.55 -4.64
CA HIS A 145 -4.88 0.34 -5.63
C HIS A 145 -4.33 -0.18 -6.96
N ALA A 146 -3.24 0.40 -7.46
CA ALA A 146 -2.63 -0.04 -8.72
C ALA A 146 -2.25 -1.53 -8.72
N MET A 147 -1.83 -2.08 -7.57
CA MET A 147 -1.54 -3.51 -7.42
C MET A 147 -2.77 -4.40 -7.24
N GLY A 148 -3.96 -3.83 -7.02
CA GLY A 148 -5.22 -4.57 -6.86
C GLY A 148 -5.81 -4.54 -5.45
N LEU A 149 -5.20 -3.84 -4.49
CA LEU A 149 -5.77 -3.68 -3.14
C LEU A 149 -7.04 -2.82 -3.17
N SER A 150 -7.98 -3.19 -2.30
CA SER A 150 -9.16 -2.39 -1.97
C SER A 150 -8.92 -1.61 -0.68
N HIS A 151 -9.85 -0.72 -0.34
CA HIS A 151 -9.76 -0.02 0.94
C HIS A 151 -9.78 -0.99 2.12
N SER A 152 -8.92 -0.72 3.10
CA SER A 152 -8.96 -1.38 4.40
C SER A 152 -10.00 -0.71 5.30
N PRO A 153 -10.78 -1.47 6.09
CA PRO A 153 -11.61 -0.89 7.14
C PRO A 153 -10.78 -0.45 8.36
N ASN A 154 -9.50 -0.85 8.45
CA ASN A 154 -8.63 -0.50 9.55
C ASN A 154 -7.99 0.87 9.30
N LYS A 155 -8.12 1.80 10.25
CA LYS A 155 -7.47 3.13 10.21
C LYS A 155 -5.94 3.07 10.23
N ASP A 156 -5.39 1.99 10.78
CA ASP A 156 -3.95 1.73 10.85
C ASP A 156 -3.50 0.93 9.61
N SER A 157 -3.89 1.38 8.42
CA SER A 157 -3.50 0.79 7.13
C SER A 157 -3.27 1.91 6.12
N VAL A 158 -2.28 1.73 5.24
CA VAL A 158 -2.07 2.69 4.15
C VAL A 158 -3.29 2.78 3.24
N MET A 159 -4.06 1.69 3.15
CA MET A 159 -5.28 1.55 2.35
C MET A 159 -6.55 2.02 3.07
N TYR A 160 -6.47 2.64 4.24
CA TYR A 160 -7.64 3.30 4.82
C TYR A 160 -8.08 4.48 3.94
N ALA A 161 -9.37 4.60 3.65
CA ALA A 161 -9.91 5.51 2.62
C ALA A 161 -9.74 7.02 2.91
N ALA A 162 -9.42 7.38 4.16
CA ALA A 162 -9.14 8.75 4.59
C ALA A 162 -7.71 8.85 5.15
N ASN A 163 -6.81 7.93 4.78
CA ASN A 163 -5.47 7.89 5.29
C ASN A 163 -4.65 9.10 4.82
N ARG A 164 -3.92 9.68 5.77
CA ARG A 164 -2.90 10.70 5.51
C ARG A 164 -1.61 10.44 6.29
N PHE A 165 -1.67 9.63 7.34
CA PHE A 165 -0.63 9.55 8.37
C PHE A 165 0.08 8.21 8.43
N VAL A 166 -0.55 7.15 7.93
CA VAL A 166 -0.06 5.77 8.05
C VAL A 166 0.60 5.37 6.73
N SER A 167 1.86 4.96 6.78
CA SER A 167 2.55 4.33 5.65
C SER A 167 2.21 2.84 5.57
N ILE A 168 2.72 2.10 4.59
CA ILE A 168 2.48 0.67 4.37
C ILE A 168 2.62 -0.15 5.66
N GLN A 169 1.59 -0.93 5.99
CA GLN A 169 1.55 -1.81 7.17
C GLN A 169 1.64 -3.29 6.80
N PRO A 170 2.00 -4.18 7.75
CA PRO A 170 2.07 -5.63 7.47
C PRO A 170 0.78 -6.23 6.89
N ALA A 171 -0.39 -5.72 7.27
CA ALA A 171 -1.67 -6.16 6.71
C ALA A 171 -1.81 -5.83 5.22
N ASP A 172 -1.24 -4.70 4.77
CA ASP A 172 -1.22 -4.30 3.36
C ASP A 172 -0.31 -5.21 2.54
N VAL A 173 0.87 -5.52 3.09
CA VAL A 173 1.84 -6.46 2.51
C VAL A 173 1.23 -7.85 2.37
N ALA A 174 0.54 -8.34 3.42
CA ALA A 174 -0.13 -9.63 3.40
C ALA A 174 -1.24 -9.69 2.34
N GLY A 175 -1.98 -8.59 2.13
CA GLY A 175 -3.00 -8.49 1.07
C GLY A 175 -2.39 -8.63 -0.33
N VAL A 176 -1.25 -7.96 -0.59
CA VAL A 176 -0.53 -8.10 -1.87
C VAL A 176 -0.03 -9.54 -2.04
N GLN A 177 0.64 -10.09 -1.03
CA GLN A 177 1.16 -11.46 -1.10
C GLN A 177 0.04 -12.48 -1.35
N ASN A 178 -1.12 -12.31 -0.72
CA ASN A 178 -2.28 -13.18 -0.94
C ASN A 178 -2.77 -13.10 -2.40
N LEU A 179 -2.92 -11.88 -2.93
CA LEU A 179 -3.37 -11.67 -4.31
C LEU A 179 -2.44 -12.29 -5.35
N TYR A 180 -1.13 -12.27 -5.12
CA TYR A 180 -0.12 -12.76 -6.08
C TYR A 180 0.39 -14.18 -5.79
N ALA A 181 -0.10 -14.86 -4.75
CA ALA A 181 0.31 -16.23 -4.41
C ALA A 181 -0.17 -17.29 -5.42
N THR A 182 -1.26 -17.02 -6.15
CA THR A 182 -1.78 -17.90 -7.19
C THR A 182 -1.11 -17.60 -8.53
N GLN A 183 -0.84 -18.61 -9.37
CA GLN A 183 -0.38 -18.34 -10.74
C GLN A 183 -1.51 -17.70 -11.56
N ALA A 184 -1.18 -16.81 -12.49
CA ALA A 184 -2.18 -16.25 -13.39
C ALA A 184 -2.80 -17.40 -14.20
N PRO A 185 -4.07 -17.33 -14.62
CA PRO A 185 -4.66 -18.38 -15.44
C PRO A 185 -3.76 -18.68 -16.64
N VAL A 186 -3.20 -19.88 -16.68
CA VAL A 186 -2.37 -20.33 -17.80
C VAL A 186 -3.31 -20.40 -19.02
N SER A 187 -3.02 -19.62 -20.06
CA SER A 187 -3.76 -19.68 -21.32
C SER A 187 -3.41 -20.98 -22.07
N ASN A 188 -3.88 -22.11 -21.58
CA ASN A 188 -3.96 -23.32 -22.40
C ASN A 188 -5.13 -23.11 -23.35
N GLY A 189 -4.82 -23.05 -24.65
CA GLY A 189 -5.72 -22.62 -25.72
C GLY A 189 -7.00 -23.43 -25.90
N THR A 190 -7.96 -23.28 -25.00
CA THR A 190 -9.34 -23.72 -25.16
C THR A 190 -10.27 -22.53 -24.93
N LEU A 191 -10.94 -22.15 -26.02
CA LEU A 191 -11.91 -21.07 -26.09
C LEU A 191 -12.94 -21.18 -24.96
N SER A 192 -13.03 -20.17 -24.09
CA SER A 192 -14.10 -20.06 -23.10
C SER A 192 -14.60 -18.62 -23.01
N ALA A 193 -15.86 -18.47 -23.41
CA ALA A 193 -16.80 -17.36 -23.19
C ALA A 193 -16.23 -15.93 -23.25
N VAL A 194 -16.44 -15.27 -24.39
CA VAL A 194 -16.38 -13.81 -24.54
C VAL A 194 -17.39 -13.19 -23.58
N ARG A 195 -16.93 -12.79 -22.39
CA ARG A 195 -17.68 -11.93 -21.47
C ARG A 195 -17.24 -10.50 -21.74
N LEU A 196 -18.08 -9.73 -22.42
CA LEU A 196 -17.86 -8.30 -22.67
C LEU A 196 -17.87 -7.53 -21.33
N ARG A 197 -16.71 -7.33 -20.72
CA ARG A 197 -16.52 -6.38 -19.62
C ARG A 197 -15.27 -5.55 -19.87
N GLY A 198 -15.47 -4.38 -20.45
CA GLY A 198 -14.44 -3.36 -20.69
C GLY A 198 -14.65 -2.08 -19.86
N THR A 199 -15.36 -2.16 -18.74
CA THR A 199 -15.63 -0.99 -17.89
C THR A 199 -14.47 -0.75 -16.93
N PRO A 200 -13.80 0.42 -16.98
CA PRO A 200 -12.75 0.78 -16.01
C PRO A 200 -13.29 0.75 -14.59
N VAL A 201 -12.47 0.29 -13.64
CA VAL A 201 -12.78 0.40 -12.21
C VAL A 201 -12.11 1.68 -11.68
N ILE A 202 -12.92 2.64 -11.22
CA ILE A 202 -12.45 3.90 -10.61
C ILE A 202 -12.51 3.76 -9.09
N ARG A 203 -11.40 4.01 -8.39
CA ARG A 203 -11.33 4.00 -6.92
C ARG A 203 -10.78 5.33 -6.40
N PRO A 204 -11.64 6.23 -5.88
CA PRO A 204 -11.21 7.52 -5.36
C PRO A 204 -10.82 7.48 -3.87
N HIS A 205 -9.74 8.17 -3.51
CA HIS A 205 -9.37 8.44 -2.11
C HIS A 205 -9.86 9.83 -1.69
N HIS A 206 -10.64 9.91 -0.62
CA HIS A 206 -11.29 11.16 -0.20
C HIS A 206 -10.39 11.95 0.77
N SER A 207 -10.37 13.28 0.63
CA SER A 207 -9.78 14.17 1.63
C SER A 207 -10.71 14.26 2.85
N GLY A 208 -10.71 13.23 3.71
CA GLY A 208 -11.45 13.30 4.97
C GLY A 208 -10.82 14.36 5.89
N SER A 209 -11.49 15.49 6.09
CA SER A 209 -11.30 16.34 7.27
C SER A 209 -12.36 15.94 8.29
N ASN A 210 -11.94 15.26 9.36
CA ASN A 210 -12.69 15.20 10.62
C ASN A 210 -11.64 15.12 11.73
N ASP A 211 -10.93 16.24 11.92
CA ASP A 211 -10.35 16.68 13.19
C ASP A 211 -10.54 18.21 13.25
#